data_AF-A0A6A5TYN3-F1
#
_entry.id   AF-A0A6A5TYN3-F1
#
_cell.length_a   1.000
_cell.length_b   1.000
_cell.length_c   1.000
_cell.angle_alpha   90.00
_cell.angle_beta   90.00
_cell.angle_gamma   90.00
#
_symmetry.space_group_name_H-M   'P 1'
#
loop_
_entity.id
_entity.type
_entity.pdbx_description
1 polymer ?
#
loop_
_entity_poly.entity_id
_entity_poly.type
_entity_poly.pdbx_seq_one_letter_code
_entity_poly.pdbx_strand_id
1 'polypeptide(L)'
;MTSSSLLSLPLEIFRNIFGRLELQDKACLTMTNRCFRTILDPPTHEDFLYAENYVWASSRGLYTCKGCISFRQLDHFTDDMRKGRRARRGPEANTRLCIQCGVNQGIYWEGMEIVFKGQRAILGRLCRTLTDHV
;
A
#
# COMPACT_ATOMS: atom_id res chain seq x y z
N MET A 1 -19.43 10.74 29.96
CA MET A 1 -18.83 9.46 29.52
C MET A 1 -17.51 9.79 28.85
N THR A 2 -16.38 9.45 29.49
CA THR A 2 -15.06 9.68 28.89
C THR A 2 -14.78 8.57 27.89
N SER A 3 -14.82 8.89 26.60
CA SER A 3 -14.38 7.97 25.56
C SER A 3 -12.87 7.74 25.72
N SER A 4 -12.49 6.56 26.20
CA SER A 4 -11.09 6.15 26.24
C SER A 4 -10.62 5.93 24.81
N SER A 5 -9.80 6.85 24.29
CA SER A 5 -9.19 6.70 22.98
C SER A 5 -7.97 5.82 23.09
N LEU A 6 -7.77 4.90 22.15
CA LEU A 6 -6.53 4.12 22.09
C LEU A 6 -5.31 5.07 22.09
N LEU A 7 -5.42 6.22 21.41
CA LEU A 7 -4.38 7.24 21.31
C LEU A 7 -4.04 7.97 22.63
N SER A 8 -4.83 7.79 23.69
CA SER A 8 -4.51 8.35 25.01
C SER A 8 -3.57 7.47 25.83
N LEU A 9 -3.17 6.29 25.32
CA LEU A 9 -2.18 5.45 25.97
C LEU A 9 -0.77 6.06 25.87
N PRO A 10 0.09 5.89 26.89
CA PRO A 10 1.51 6.26 26.81
C PRO A 10 2.24 5.50 25.69
N LEU A 11 3.28 6.15 25.14
CA LEU A 11 4.07 5.63 24.02
C LEU A 11 4.73 4.28 24.32
N GLU A 12 5.14 4.05 25.57
CA GLU A 12 5.78 2.83 26.04
C GLU A 12 4.82 1.64 25.96
N ILE A 13 3.56 1.86 26.32
CA ILE A 13 2.51 0.83 26.25
C ILE A 13 2.24 0.49 24.80
N PHE A 14 2.16 1.51 23.93
CA PHE A 14 2.06 1.30 22.50
C PHE A 14 3.22 0.46 21.96
N ARG A 15 4.47 0.85 22.21
CA ARG A 15 5.64 0.10 21.77
C ARG A 15 5.63 -1.36 22.25
N ASN A 16 5.17 -1.62 23.47
CA ASN A 16 5.05 -2.98 24.00
C ASN A 16 4.00 -3.81 23.22
N ILE A 17 2.81 -3.25 23.00
CA ILE A 17 1.75 -3.90 22.21
C ILE A 17 2.27 -4.19 20.80
N PHE A 18 2.83 -3.17 20.13
CA PHE A 18 3.34 -3.29 18.77
C PHE A 18 4.53 -4.24 18.64
N GLY A 19 5.39 -4.33 19.64
CA GLY A 19 6.49 -5.30 19.67
C GLY A 19 6.02 -6.75 19.60
N ARG A 20 4.78 -7.03 20.02
CA ARG A 20 4.17 -8.37 20.00
C ARG A 20 3.36 -8.68 18.74
N LEU A 21 3.15 -7.68 17.88
CA LEU A 21 2.34 -7.84 16.68
C LEU A 21 3.15 -8.45 15.54
N GLU A 22 2.48 -9.31 14.77
CA GLU A 22 3.01 -9.81 13.52
C GLU A 22 3.07 -8.69 12.47
N LEU A 23 3.86 -8.92 11.43
CA LEU A 23 4.05 -7.94 10.36
C LEU A 23 2.73 -7.58 9.65
N GLN A 24 1.79 -8.53 9.53
CA GLN A 24 0.45 -8.26 9.02
C GLN A 24 -0.27 -7.20 9.85
N ASP A 25 -0.29 -7.36 11.17
CA ASP A 25 -1.00 -6.45 12.07
C ASP A 25 -0.32 -5.08 12.12
N LYS A 26 1.01 -5.05 12.10
CA LYS A 26 1.80 -3.80 11.98
C LYS A 26 1.48 -3.08 10.66
N ALA A 27 1.44 -3.79 9.54
CA ALA A 27 1.08 -3.26 8.25
C ALA A 27 -0.34 -2.68 8.25
N CYS A 28 -1.31 -3.43 8.79
CA CYS A 28 -2.69 -2.95 8.91
C CYS A 28 -2.78 -1.70 9.79
N LEU A 29 -2.15 -1.69 10.97
CA LEU A 29 -2.21 -0.55 11.89
C LEU A 29 -1.56 0.71 11.34
N THR A 30 -0.41 0.60 10.69
CA THR A 30 0.24 1.76 10.03
C THR A 30 -0.59 2.32 8.88
N MET A 31 -1.49 1.54 8.29
CA MET A 31 -2.44 2.00 7.27
C MET A 31 -3.69 2.67 7.86
N THR A 32 -4.02 2.46 9.15
CA THR A 32 -5.24 3.02 9.76
C THR A 32 -5.11 4.48 10.16
N ASN A 33 -3.94 4.90 10.68
CA ASN A 33 -3.78 6.23 11.25
C ASN A 33 -2.35 6.76 11.09
N ARG A 34 -2.23 8.04 10.76
CA ARG A 34 -0.93 8.73 10.59
C ARG A 34 -0.09 8.68 11.87
N CYS A 35 -0.70 8.80 13.05
CA CYS A 35 -0.01 8.71 14.33
C CYS A 35 0.70 7.37 14.47
N PHE A 36 0.03 6.25 14.21
CA PHE A 36 0.67 4.93 14.28
C PHE A 36 1.82 4.79 13.28
N ARG A 37 1.66 5.32 12.07
CA ARG A 37 2.76 5.32 11.08
C ARG A 37 4.00 6.13 11.53
N THR A 38 3.81 7.20 12.30
CA THR A 38 4.92 8.07 12.75
C THR A 38 5.54 7.59 14.06
N ILE A 39 4.72 7.07 14.96
CA ILE A 39 5.12 6.75 16.34
C ILE A 39 5.87 5.41 16.43
N LEU A 40 5.57 4.52 15.50
CA LEU A 40 6.03 3.14 15.49
C LEU A 40 6.97 3.02 14.32
N ASP A 41 8.17 2.49 14.54
CA ASP A 41 9.13 2.23 13.47
C ASP A 41 8.40 1.53 12.31
N PRO A 42 8.10 2.25 11.23
CA PRO A 42 7.14 1.74 10.25
C PRO A 42 7.80 0.59 9.50
N PRO A 43 7.06 -0.47 9.15
CA PRO A 43 7.62 -1.55 8.34
C PRO A 43 8.27 -0.99 7.08
N THR A 44 9.46 -1.49 6.78
CA THR A 44 10.21 -1.07 5.61
C THR A 44 9.55 -1.57 4.33
N HIS A 45 9.96 -1.03 3.18
CA HIS A 45 9.50 -1.53 1.89
C HIS A 45 9.83 -3.02 1.70
N GLU A 46 10.98 -3.48 2.21
CA GLU A 46 11.39 -4.88 2.16
C GLU A 46 10.48 -5.76 3.03
N ASP A 47 10.08 -5.28 4.22
CA ASP A 47 9.12 -5.98 5.07
C ASP A 47 7.79 -6.17 4.34
N PHE A 48 7.24 -5.10 3.74
CA PHE A 48 6.01 -5.19 2.95
C PHE A 48 6.17 -6.14 1.76
N LEU A 49 7.31 -6.13 1.08
CA LEU A 49 7.56 -6.99 -0.07
C LEU A 49 7.68 -8.47 0.33
N TYR A 50 8.32 -8.74 1.47
CA TYR A 50 8.39 -10.08 2.05
C TYR A 50 6.98 -10.55 2.45
N ALA A 51 6.23 -9.70 3.16
CA ALA A 51 4.89 -10.00 3.64
C ALA A 51 3.85 -10.17 2.52
N GLU A 52 4.06 -9.56 1.37
CA GLU A 52 3.25 -9.83 0.18
C GLU A 52 3.21 -11.32 -0.15
N ASN A 53 4.21 -12.12 0.21
CA ASN A 53 4.23 -13.54 -0.15
C ASN A 53 3.34 -14.44 0.70
N TYR A 54 2.77 -13.92 1.78
CA TYR A 54 1.87 -14.67 2.66
C TYR A 54 0.47 -14.85 2.07
N VAL A 55 -0.21 -15.92 2.52
CA VAL A 55 -1.55 -16.31 2.07
C VAL A 55 -2.59 -15.21 2.30
N TRP A 56 -2.48 -14.48 3.41
CA TRP A 56 -3.40 -13.39 3.72
C TRP A 56 -3.30 -12.23 2.71
N ALA A 57 -2.08 -11.91 2.26
CA ALA A 57 -1.85 -10.83 1.30
C ALA A 57 -2.21 -11.28 -0.12
N SER A 58 -1.98 -12.54 -0.48
CA SER A 58 -2.33 -13.08 -1.81
C SER A 58 -3.84 -13.24 -1.99
N SER A 59 -4.53 -13.81 -1.01
CA SER A 59 -5.99 -13.98 -1.04
C SER A 59 -6.75 -12.66 -1.16
N ARG A 60 -6.17 -11.57 -0.64
CA ARG A 60 -6.75 -10.22 -0.71
C ARG A 60 -6.25 -9.37 -1.87
N GLY A 61 -5.42 -9.92 -2.76
CA GLY A 61 -4.88 -9.17 -3.90
C GLY A 61 -4.02 -7.97 -3.50
N LEU A 62 -3.32 -8.04 -2.36
CA LEU A 62 -2.50 -6.94 -1.83
C LEU A 62 -1.11 -6.97 -2.42
N TYR A 63 -0.64 -5.82 -2.89
CA TYR A 63 0.64 -5.63 -3.55
C TYR A 63 1.41 -4.46 -2.93
N THR A 64 2.73 -4.60 -2.81
CA THR A 64 3.60 -3.60 -2.22
C THR A 64 3.97 -2.53 -3.24
N CYS A 65 3.74 -1.27 -2.85
CA CYS A 65 4.14 -0.10 -3.64
C CYS A 65 5.40 0.54 -3.06
N LYS A 66 6.46 0.69 -3.87
CA LYS A 66 7.72 1.32 -3.50
C LYS A 66 7.55 2.79 -3.09
N GLY A 67 6.65 3.52 -3.74
CA GLY A 67 6.41 4.94 -3.45
C GLY A 67 5.58 5.17 -2.19
N CYS A 68 4.60 4.30 -1.91
CA CYS A 68 3.78 4.42 -0.70
C CYS A 68 4.49 3.84 0.54
N ILE A 69 5.33 2.82 0.34
CA ILE A 69 5.86 1.96 1.40
C ILE A 69 4.68 1.37 2.20
N SER A 70 3.75 0.76 1.46
CA SER A 70 2.53 0.15 2.01
C SER A 70 1.93 -0.85 1.03
N PHE A 71 0.99 -1.67 1.51
CA PHE A 71 0.11 -2.44 0.65
C PHE A 71 -0.89 -1.55 -0.08
N ARG A 72 -1.24 -1.96 -1.30
CA ARG A 72 -2.32 -1.43 -2.12
C ARG A 72 -3.06 -2.60 -2.79
N GLN A 73 -4.34 -2.40 -3.09
CA GLN A 73 -5.13 -3.38 -3.81
C GLN A 73 -4.63 -3.51 -5.26
N LEU A 74 -4.86 -4.66 -5.90
CA LEU A 74 -4.35 -4.93 -7.24
C LEU A 74 -4.82 -3.90 -8.29
N ASP A 75 -5.99 -3.32 -8.07
CA ASP A 75 -6.63 -2.32 -8.93
C ASP A 75 -6.00 -0.92 -8.80
N HIS A 76 -5.03 -0.74 -7.92
CA HIS A 76 -4.21 0.46 -7.86
C HIS A 76 -2.96 0.36 -8.75
N PHE A 77 -2.76 -0.77 -9.45
CA PHE A 77 -1.61 -1.01 -10.31
C PHE A 77 -2.05 -1.27 -11.75
N THR A 78 -1.22 -0.82 -12.70
CA THR A 78 -1.35 -1.21 -14.10
C THR A 78 -0.94 -2.68 -14.28
N ASP A 79 -1.30 -3.25 -15.44
CA ASP A 79 -0.93 -4.62 -15.78
C ASP A 79 0.60 -4.81 -15.81
N ASP A 80 1.33 -3.82 -16.29
CA ASP A 80 2.81 -3.82 -16.34
C ASP A 80 3.46 -3.80 -14.95
N MET A 81 2.71 -3.35 -13.94
CA MET A 81 3.13 -3.31 -12.54
C MET A 81 2.67 -4.54 -11.75
N ARG A 82 1.92 -5.49 -12.35
CA ARG A 82 1.47 -6.71 -11.67
C ARG A 82 1.81 -8.01 -12.42
N LYS A 83 2.31 -7.92 -13.66
CA LYS A 83 2.67 -9.05 -14.52
C LYS A 83 4.17 -9.08 -14.84
N GLY A 84 4.61 -10.17 -15.47
CA GLY A 84 5.99 -10.34 -15.94
C GLY A 84 7.01 -10.25 -14.79
N ARG A 85 8.10 -9.51 -15.00
CA ARG A 85 9.17 -9.36 -14.01
C ARG A 85 8.74 -8.66 -12.71
N ARG A 86 7.67 -7.88 -12.77
CA ARG A 86 7.09 -7.17 -11.61
C ARG A 86 5.95 -7.94 -10.94
N ALA A 87 5.62 -9.14 -11.42
CA ALA A 87 4.67 -10.00 -10.74
C ALA A 87 5.14 -10.32 -9.31
N ARG A 88 4.24 -10.86 -8.49
CA ARG A 88 4.60 -11.34 -7.15
C ARG A 88 5.74 -12.35 -7.24
N ARG A 89 6.76 -12.21 -6.37
CA ARG A 89 8.03 -12.97 -6.41
C ARG A 89 8.88 -12.76 -7.67
N GLY A 90 8.48 -11.85 -8.56
CA GLY A 90 9.27 -11.49 -9.72
C GLY A 90 10.53 -10.71 -9.32
N PRO A 91 11.60 -10.77 -10.14
CA PRO A 91 12.88 -10.13 -9.83
C PRO A 91 12.79 -8.60 -9.71
N GLU A 92 11.76 -7.98 -10.29
CA GLU A 92 11.51 -6.53 -10.24
C GLU A 92 10.28 -6.18 -9.41
N ALA A 93 9.77 -7.10 -8.59
CA ALA A 93 8.63 -6.85 -7.71
C ALA A 93 8.86 -5.67 -6.75
N ASN A 94 10.12 -5.45 -6.36
CA ASN A 94 10.56 -4.32 -5.53
C ASN A 94 10.52 -2.95 -6.25
N THR A 95 10.28 -2.92 -7.56
CA THR A 95 10.22 -1.66 -8.35
C THR A 95 8.80 -1.15 -8.57
N ARG A 96 7.78 -1.88 -8.11
CA ARG A 96 6.38 -1.57 -8.39
C ARG A 96 5.93 -0.24 -7.80
N LEU A 97 5.15 0.47 -8.59
CA LEU A 97 4.49 1.70 -8.18
C LEU A 97 3.00 1.57 -8.50
N CYS A 98 2.16 1.98 -7.55
CA CYS A 98 0.76 2.21 -7.86
C CYS A 98 0.63 3.37 -8.86
N ILE A 99 -0.51 3.45 -9.55
CA ILE A 99 -0.78 4.46 -10.57
C ILE A 99 -0.51 5.88 -10.03
N GLN A 100 -0.96 6.19 -8.82
CA GLN A 100 -0.72 7.49 -8.18
C GLN A 100 0.77 7.79 -7.98
N CYS A 101 1.54 6.82 -7.48
CA CYS A 101 2.98 7.00 -7.31
C CYS A 101 3.71 7.10 -8.65
N GLY A 102 3.27 6.34 -9.66
CA GLY A 102 3.80 6.44 -11.02
C GLY A 102 3.56 7.82 -11.64
N VAL A 103 2.37 8.41 -11.43
CA VAL A 103 2.11 9.81 -11.85
C VAL A 103 3.01 10.80 -11.10
N ASN A 104 3.13 10.65 -9.78
CA ASN A 104 3.98 11.54 -8.98
C ASN A 104 5.47 11.44 -9.37
N GLN A 105 5.90 10.32 -9.96
CA GLN A 105 7.27 10.11 -10.46
C GLN A 105 7.41 10.39 -11.97
N GLY A 106 6.36 10.86 -12.64
CA GLY A 106 6.39 11.17 -14.08
C GLY A 106 6.44 9.94 -14.99
N ILE A 107 6.21 8.73 -14.46
CA ILE A 107 6.12 7.49 -15.26
C ILE A 107 4.79 7.44 -16.02
N TYR A 108 3.76 8.03 -15.42
CA TYR A 108 2.42 8.14 -15.98
C TYR A 108 2.00 9.60 -16.06
N TRP A 109 1.23 9.97 -17.08
CA TRP A 109 0.67 11.31 -17.25
C TRP A 109 -0.77 11.24 -17.77
N GLU A 110 -1.53 12.32 -17.56
CA GLU A 110 -2.90 12.44 -18.06
C GLU A 110 -2.92 12.31 -19.59
N GLY A 111 -3.83 11.49 -20.12
CA GLY A 111 -3.91 11.17 -21.55
C GLY A 111 -3.01 10.02 -21.99
N MET A 112 -2.16 9.47 -21.13
CA MET A 112 -1.33 8.31 -21.45
C MET A 112 -2.18 7.04 -21.60
N GLU A 113 -1.90 6.24 -22.61
CA GLU A 113 -2.49 4.91 -22.72
C GLU A 113 -1.77 3.91 -21.82
N ILE A 114 -2.55 3.17 -21.02
CA ILE A 114 -2.08 2.13 -20.12
C ILE A 114 -2.89 0.85 -20.33
N VAL A 115 -2.32 -0.29 -19.94
CA VAL A 115 -3.09 -1.54 -19.82
C VAL A 115 -3.52 -1.70 -18.37
N PHE A 116 -4.84 -1.72 -18.14
CA PHE A 116 -5.44 -1.83 -16.81
C PHE A 116 -6.54 -2.89 -16.83
N LYS A 117 -6.44 -3.88 -15.93
CA LYS A 117 -7.37 -5.02 -15.86
C LYS A 117 -7.52 -5.76 -17.21
N GLY A 118 -6.42 -5.84 -17.97
CA GLY A 118 -6.39 -6.51 -19.28
C GLY A 118 -6.99 -5.70 -20.44
N GLN A 119 -7.42 -4.46 -20.20
CA GLN A 119 -7.98 -3.57 -21.22
C GLN A 119 -7.06 -2.37 -21.44
N ARG A 120 -7.03 -1.84 -22.67
CA ARG A 120 -6.39 -0.57 -22.97
C ARG A 120 -7.27 0.55 -22.43
N ALA A 121 -6.70 1.44 -21.63
CA ALA A 121 -7.39 2.55 -21.00
C ALA A 121 -6.54 3.81 -21.11
N ILE A 122 -7.20 4.96 -21.24
CA ILE A 122 -6.52 6.26 -21.15
C ILE A 122 -6.53 6.69 -19.69
N LEU A 123 -5.35 7.04 -19.18
CA LEU A 123 -5.22 7.56 -17.82
C LEU A 123 -5.85 8.95 -17.76
N GLY A 124 -7.03 9.02 -17.16
CA GLY A 124 -7.69 10.30 -16.87
C GLY A 124 -7.01 11.07 -15.73
N ARG A 125 -7.58 12.23 -15.42
CA ARG A 125 -7.20 12.99 -14.24
C ARG A 125 -7.41 12.15 -12.97
N LEU A 126 -6.36 11.96 -12.18
CA LEU A 126 -6.46 11.29 -10.88
C LEU A 126 -7.23 12.18 -9.89
N CYS A 127 -8.46 11.77 -9.55
CA CYS A 127 -9.21 12.38 -8.47
C CYS A 127 -8.53 12.04 -7.13
N ARG A 128 -7.99 13.05 -6.44
CA ARG A 128 -7.40 12.88 -5.08
C ARG A 128 -8.45 12.57 -4.01
N THR A 129 -9.72 12.76 -4.32
CA THR A 129 -10.89 12.52 -3.48
C THR A 129 -11.75 11.44 -4.14
N LEU A 130 -11.56 10.19 -3.74
CA LEU A 130 -12.65 9.21 -3.81
C LEU A 130 -13.63 9.57 -2.69
N THR A 131 -14.42 10.61 -2.90
CA THR A 131 -15.75 10.65 -2.31
C THR A 131 -16.65 10.07 -3.38
N ASP A 132 -17.10 8.85 -3.13
CA ASP A 132 -18.05 8.15 -3.99
C ASP A 132 -19.19 9.11 -4.36
N HIS A 133 -19.37 9.32 -5.66
CA HIS A 133 -20.65 9.79 -6.17
C HIS A 133 -21.58 8.57 -6.23
N VAL A 134 -22.43 8.44 -5.22
CA VAL A 134 -23.81 7.95 -5.34
C VAL A 134 -24.69 8.80 -4.44
#